data_AF-D7G0J0-F1
#
_entry.id   AF-D7G0J0-F1
#
_cell.length_a   1.000
_cell.length_b   1.000
_cell.length_c   1.000
_cell.angle_alpha   90.00
_cell.angle_beta   90.00
_cell.angle_gamma   90.00
#
_symmetry.space_group_name_H-M   'P 1'
#
loop_
_entity.id
_entity.type
_entity.pdbx_description
1 polymer ?
#
loop_
_entity_poly.entity_id
_entity_poly.type
_entity_poly.pdbx_seq_one_letter_code
_entity_poly.pdbx_strand_id
1 'polypeptide(L)'
;MAGVDNVEREVEFQPMKGVPCDPRHMIAGHDEGLDGSWTSGFFDKGSFTETLSGWAEAVVTGRARLGGIPVGVVATEGRLREKNCPADPADVSSHERIVQQAGGVWYPDSAHKTAQAIRDLNHEGLPLMVFANWRGFSGGQRDMFDEARFGRVKGEWGVTGENAF
;
A
#
# COMPACT_ATOMS: atom_id res chain seq x y z
N MET A 1 -25.76 -6.91 3.74
CA MET A 1 -24.89 -7.06 2.56
C MET A 1 -24.81 -5.70 1.91
N ALA A 2 -23.64 -5.08 1.81
CA ALA A 2 -23.49 -3.89 0.98
C ALA A 2 -23.88 -4.30 -0.45
N GLY A 3 -24.88 -3.62 -1.02
CA GLY A 3 -25.34 -3.88 -2.38
C GLY A 3 -24.21 -3.68 -3.38
N VAL A 4 -24.30 -4.35 -4.52
CA VAL A 4 -23.39 -4.10 -5.64
C VAL A 4 -23.55 -2.63 -6.05
N ASP A 5 -22.45 -1.90 -6.04
CA ASP A 5 -22.42 -0.50 -6.45
C ASP A 5 -22.61 -0.39 -7.96
N ASN A 6 -23.20 0.70 -8.45
CA ASN A 6 -23.48 0.84 -9.88
C ASN A 6 -22.17 1.10 -10.64
N VAL A 7 -21.81 0.21 -11.57
CA VAL A 7 -20.59 0.33 -12.38
C VAL A 7 -20.58 1.55 -13.31
N GLU A 8 -21.74 2.07 -13.67
CA GLU A 8 -21.87 3.25 -14.54
C GLU A 8 -21.76 4.57 -13.75
N ARG A 9 -21.56 4.51 -12.43
CA ARG A 9 -21.39 5.74 -11.64
C ARG A 9 -20.05 6.39 -11.93
N GLU A 10 -20.01 7.71 -11.84
CA GLU A 10 -18.75 8.45 -11.92
C GLU A 10 -17.93 8.30 -10.62
N VAL A 11 -16.61 8.38 -10.76
CA VAL A 11 -15.67 8.48 -9.64
C VAL A 11 -15.44 9.97 -9.36
N GLU A 12 -15.97 10.46 -8.25
CA GLU A 12 -15.94 11.87 -7.88
C GLU A 12 -14.61 12.27 -7.25
N PHE A 13 -13.97 11.36 -6.49
CA PHE A 13 -12.70 11.66 -5.86
C PHE A 13 -11.58 11.79 -6.90
N GLN A 14 -11.03 13.00 -7.03
CA GLN A 14 -9.90 13.27 -7.91
C GLN A 14 -8.68 13.75 -7.09
N PRO A 15 -7.57 13.00 -7.09
CA PRO A 15 -6.37 13.43 -6.41
C PRO A 15 -5.77 14.67 -7.10
N MET A 16 -5.47 15.71 -6.33
CA MET A 16 -4.84 16.92 -6.85
C MET A 16 -3.35 16.69 -7.10
N LYS A 17 -2.88 17.04 -8.30
CA LYS A 17 -1.46 16.90 -8.66
C LYS A 17 -0.58 17.70 -7.70
N GLY A 18 0.40 17.02 -7.09
CA GLY A 18 1.37 17.63 -6.18
C GLY A 18 0.89 17.78 -4.73
N VAL A 19 -0.36 17.43 -4.42
CA VAL A 19 -0.88 17.41 -3.05
C VAL A 19 -0.93 15.97 -2.55
N PRO A 20 -0.20 15.61 -1.49
CA PRO A 20 -0.32 14.30 -0.86
C PRO A 20 -1.75 14.04 -0.39
N CYS A 21 -2.34 12.94 -0.83
CA CYS A 21 -3.67 12.50 -0.42
C CYS A 21 -3.61 11.09 0.18
N ASP A 22 -4.62 10.74 0.98
CA ASP A 22 -4.83 9.35 1.40
C ASP A 22 -5.27 8.53 0.17
N PRO A 23 -4.53 7.49 -0.24
CA PRO A 23 -4.99 6.61 -1.31
C PRO A 23 -6.31 5.91 -0.98
N ARG A 24 -6.66 5.76 0.31
CA ARG A 24 -7.94 5.17 0.73
C ARG A 24 -9.14 5.96 0.24
N HIS A 25 -9.02 7.28 0.12
CA HIS A 25 -10.10 8.11 -0.42
C HIS A 25 -10.35 7.82 -1.90
N MET A 26 -9.28 7.59 -2.68
CA MET A 26 -9.40 7.17 -4.07
C MET A 26 -9.95 5.76 -4.20
N ILE A 27 -9.61 4.85 -3.28
CA ILE A 27 -10.03 3.45 -3.31
C ILE A 27 -11.51 3.30 -2.89
N ALA A 28 -11.86 3.78 -1.70
CA ALA A 28 -13.15 3.52 -1.04
C ALA A 28 -14.09 4.73 -1.00
N GLY A 29 -13.62 5.90 -1.43
CA GLY A 29 -14.29 7.18 -1.19
C GLY A 29 -14.03 7.70 0.22
N HIS A 30 -14.60 8.86 0.53
CA HIS A 30 -14.58 9.45 1.86
C HIS A 30 -15.91 10.17 2.12
N ASP A 31 -16.40 10.11 3.36
CA ASP A 31 -17.59 10.84 3.76
C ASP A 31 -17.18 12.28 4.13
N GLU A 32 -17.79 13.28 3.49
CA GLU A 32 -17.57 14.68 3.85
C GLU A 32 -18.27 14.99 5.18
N GLY A 33 -17.50 15.43 6.17
CA GLY A 33 -17.89 15.46 7.58
C GLY A 33 -18.94 16.48 8.01
N LEU A 34 -19.61 17.19 7.08
CA LEU A 34 -20.62 18.20 7.42
C LEU A 34 -22.01 17.89 6.85
N ASP A 35 -22.08 17.40 5.61
CA ASP A 35 -23.36 17.19 4.91
C ASP A 35 -23.73 15.70 4.79
N GLY A 36 -22.82 14.80 5.19
CA GLY A 36 -23.00 13.36 5.04
C GLY A 36 -22.97 12.89 3.58
N SER A 37 -22.59 13.75 2.64
CA SER A 37 -22.31 13.41 1.26
C SER A 37 -21.07 12.52 1.21
N TRP A 38 -21.20 11.38 0.52
CA TRP A 38 -20.08 10.49 0.26
C TRP A 38 -19.49 10.80 -1.09
N THR A 39 -18.23 11.23 -1.12
CA THR A 39 -17.47 11.37 -2.36
C THR A 39 -17.06 9.99 -2.85
N SER A 40 -17.53 9.62 -4.04
CA SER A 40 -17.33 8.27 -4.56
C SER A 40 -15.86 7.98 -4.91
N GLY A 41 -15.39 6.79 -4.51
CA GLY A 41 -14.07 6.26 -4.88
C GLY A 41 -14.13 5.33 -6.09
N PHE A 42 -13.01 4.68 -6.43
CA PHE A 42 -12.90 3.78 -7.56
C PHE A 42 -13.65 2.45 -7.34
N PHE A 43 -13.64 1.91 -6.12
CA PHE A 43 -14.29 0.64 -5.80
C PHE A 43 -15.67 0.81 -5.17
N ASP A 44 -16.42 -0.28 -5.10
CA ASP A 44 -17.76 -0.34 -4.53
C ASP A 44 -17.74 0.18 -3.07
N LYS A 45 -18.71 1.04 -2.71
CA LYS A 45 -18.81 1.63 -1.37
C LYS A 45 -18.75 0.56 -0.27
N GLY A 46 -17.80 0.70 0.66
CA GLY A 46 -17.64 -0.20 1.81
C GLY A 46 -17.12 -1.60 1.46
N SER A 47 -16.61 -1.82 0.25
CA SER A 47 -16.04 -3.11 -0.15
C SER A 47 -14.56 -3.26 0.20
N PHE A 48 -13.83 -2.15 0.34
CA PHE A 48 -12.40 -2.17 0.60
C PHE A 48 -12.10 -2.61 2.04
N THR A 49 -11.28 -3.64 2.17
CA THR A 49 -10.74 -4.14 3.43
C THR A 49 -9.22 -4.11 3.35
N GLU A 50 -8.62 -3.19 4.10
CA GLU A 50 -7.17 -3.05 4.19
C GLU A 50 -6.55 -4.21 4.99
N THR A 51 -5.42 -4.72 4.51
CA THR A 51 -4.61 -5.72 5.20
C THR A 51 -3.25 -5.16 5.55
N LEU A 52 -2.72 -5.59 6.72
CA LEU A 52 -1.43 -5.14 7.24
C LEU A 52 -1.35 -3.60 7.36
N SER A 53 -2.45 -2.95 7.77
CA SER A 53 -2.54 -1.48 7.84
C SER A 53 -1.54 -0.84 8.81
N GLY A 54 -1.15 -1.54 9.88
CA GLY A 54 -0.16 -1.05 10.86
C GLY A 54 1.30 -1.39 10.56
N TRP A 55 1.60 -1.98 9.40
CA TRP A 55 2.98 -2.30 9.01
C TRP A 55 3.26 -1.78 7.61
N ALA A 56 4.46 -1.18 7.42
CA ALA A 56 4.91 -0.59 6.16
C ALA A 56 3.83 0.31 5.50
N GLU A 57 3.45 1.37 6.20
CA GLU A 57 2.35 2.27 5.83
C GLU A 57 2.59 3.10 4.56
N ALA A 58 3.81 3.09 4.00
CA ALA A 58 4.10 3.71 2.71
C ALA A 58 3.41 3.01 1.52
N VAL A 59 2.88 1.79 1.74
CA VAL A 59 2.03 1.06 0.79
C VAL A 59 0.75 0.60 1.50
N VAL A 60 -0.38 0.83 0.83
CA VAL A 60 -1.69 0.33 1.22
C VAL A 60 -1.99 -0.94 0.41
N THR A 61 -2.34 -2.02 1.09
CA THR A 61 -2.70 -3.31 0.47
C THR A 61 -4.04 -3.77 1.00
N GLY A 62 -4.85 -4.43 0.19
CA GLY A 62 -6.12 -4.96 0.65
C GLY A 62 -6.91 -5.69 -0.42
N ARG A 63 -8.19 -5.92 -0.13
CA ARG A 63 -9.17 -6.52 -1.05
C ARG A 63 -10.33 -5.55 -1.21
N ALA A 64 -10.87 -5.45 -2.41
CA ALA A 64 -12.04 -4.62 -2.72
C ALA A 64 -12.98 -5.35 -3.69
N ARG A 65 -14.12 -4.73 -4.01
CA ARG A 65 -14.99 -5.18 -5.09
C ARG A 65 -15.15 -4.07 -6.12
N LEU A 66 -15.14 -4.44 -7.39
CA LEU A 66 -15.42 -3.55 -8.51
C LEU A 66 -16.61 -4.12 -9.28
N GLY A 67 -17.78 -3.48 -9.19
CA GLY A 67 -19.00 -4.01 -9.79
C GLY A 67 -19.36 -5.40 -9.26
N GLY A 68 -19.06 -5.66 -7.99
CA GLY A 68 -19.24 -6.96 -7.36
C GLY A 68 -18.13 -7.99 -7.61
N ILE A 69 -17.17 -7.74 -8.50
CA ILE A 69 -16.02 -8.63 -8.76
C ILE A 69 -14.95 -8.42 -7.69
N PRO A 70 -14.53 -9.45 -6.93
CA PRO A 70 -13.49 -9.31 -5.92
C PRO A 70 -12.12 -9.12 -6.58
N VAL A 71 -11.36 -8.14 -6.09
CA VAL A 71 -10.01 -7.84 -6.58
C VAL A 71 -9.07 -7.52 -5.41
N GLY A 72 -7.80 -7.86 -5.60
CA GLY A 72 -6.72 -7.39 -4.75
C GLY A 72 -6.28 -5.98 -5.14
N VAL A 73 -5.94 -5.16 -4.15
CA VAL A 73 -5.57 -3.76 -4.34
C VAL A 73 -4.22 -3.50 -3.70
N VAL A 74 -3.33 -2.86 -4.44
CA VAL A 74 -2.08 -2.28 -3.94
C VAL A 74 -2.05 -0.81 -4.36
N ALA A 75 -1.82 0.11 -3.43
CA ALA A 75 -1.75 1.52 -3.71
C ALA A 75 -0.59 2.17 -2.94
N THR A 76 0.04 3.16 -3.56
CA THR A 76 1.09 3.94 -2.92
C THR A 76 0.50 4.97 -1.97
N GLU A 77 1.03 5.09 -0.75
CA GLU A 77 0.69 6.18 0.15
C GLU A 77 1.44 7.46 -0.28
N GLY A 78 0.68 8.54 -0.50
CA GLY A 78 1.24 9.81 -0.95
C GLY A 78 1.77 10.69 0.17
N ARG A 79 1.31 10.48 1.41
CA ARG A 79 1.68 11.29 2.58
C ARG A 79 2.95 10.77 3.25
N LEU A 80 3.59 11.66 4.02
CA LEU A 80 4.67 11.28 4.93
C LEU A 80 4.11 10.33 6.01
N ARG A 81 4.81 9.23 6.24
CA ARG A 81 4.49 8.24 7.27
C ARG A 81 5.58 8.15 8.31
N GLU A 82 5.19 7.81 9.53
CA GLU A 82 6.10 7.63 10.63
C GLU A 82 6.15 6.16 11.00
N LYS A 83 7.33 5.56 10.85
CA LYS A 83 7.59 4.21 11.30
C LYS A 83 8.14 4.26 12.71
N ASN A 84 7.37 3.76 13.66
CA ASN A 84 7.85 3.58 15.02
C ASN A 84 8.71 2.30 15.11
N CYS A 85 9.99 2.46 15.44
CA CYS A 85 10.90 1.37 15.76
C CYS A 85 10.94 1.23 17.29
N PRO A 86 10.32 0.18 17.88
CA PRO A 86 10.35 -0.02 19.32
C PRO A 86 11.78 -0.28 19.80
N ALA A 87 12.05 0.07 21.06
CA ALA A 87 13.31 -0.27 21.70
C ALA A 87 13.42 -1.80 21.88
N ASP A 88 14.61 -2.35 21.66
CA ASP A 88 14.94 -3.74 22.03
C ASP A 88 15.17 -3.84 23.55
N PRO A 89 14.33 -4.57 24.31
CA PRO A 89 14.52 -4.72 25.75
C PRO A 89 15.82 -5.44 26.14
N ALA A 90 16.41 -6.20 25.20
CA ALA A 90 17.65 -6.94 25.43
C ALA A 90 18.91 -6.06 25.30
N ASP A 91 18.79 -4.88 24.69
CA ASP A 91 19.87 -3.91 24.54
C ASP A 91 19.58 -2.66 25.38
N VAL A 92 20.32 -2.50 26.47
CA VAL A 92 20.22 -1.35 27.37
C VAL A 92 20.53 0.00 26.72
N SER A 93 21.20 0.02 25.56
CA SER A 93 21.46 1.23 24.79
C SER A 93 20.35 1.56 23.78
N SER A 94 19.42 0.63 23.57
CA SER A 94 18.32 0.79 22.65
C SER A 94 17.29 1.79 23.19
N HIS A 95 16.75 2.59 22.28
CA HIS A 95 15.68 3.53 22.53
C HIS A 95 14.69 3.48 21.37
N GLU A 96 13.44 3.87 21.64
CA GLU A 96 12.43 4.01 20.61
C GLU A 96 12.86 5.06 19.58
N ARG A 97 12.68 4.76 18.30
CA ARG A 97 13.06 5.65 17.19
C ARG A 97 11.89 5.82 16.24
N ILE A 98 11.49 7.06 16.00
CA ILE A 98 10.53 7.41 14.96
C ILE A 98 11.30 7.73 13.68
N VAL A 99 11.08 6.92 12.64
CA VAL A 99 11.71 7.10 11.32
C VAL A 99 10.67 7.61 10.35
N GLN A 100 10.93 8.76 9.74
CA GLN A 100 10.05 9.32 8.72
C GLN A 100 10.28 8.64 7.37
N GLN A 101 9.19 8.24 6.73
CA GLN A 101 9.13 7.59 5.42
C GLN A 101 8.36 8.51 4.45
N ALA A 102 9.03 8.97 3.41
CA ALA A 102 8.44 9.81 2.38
C ALA A 102 7.40 9.03 1.58
N GLY A 103 6.26 9.67 1.33
CA GLY A 103 5.23 9.13 0.43
C GLY A 103 5.76 8.98 -0.99
N GLY A 104 5.26 7.98 -1.72
CA GLY A 104 5.72 7.71 -3.08
C GLY A 104 7.10 7.06 -3.18
N VAL A 105 7.66 6.50 -2.11
CA VAL A 105 8.98 5.83 -2.12
C VAL A 105 8.83 4.39 -1.62
N TRP A 106 9.51 3.45 -2.27
CA TRP A 106 9.61 2.07 -1.77
C TRP A 106 10.75 1.92 -0.78
N TYR A 107 10.38 1.58 0.46
CA TYR A 107 11.29 1.14 1.51
C TYR A 107 11.39 -0.40 1.55
N PRO A 108 12.41 -0.98 2.19
CA PRO A 108 12.57 -2.44 2.25
C PRO A 108 11.36 -3.18 2.83
N ASP A 109 10.74 -2.61 3.87
CA ASP A 109 9.52 -3.14 4.48
C ASP A 109 8.30 -3.04 3.54
N SER A 110 8.20 -1.95 2.80
CA SER A 110 7.11 -1.66 1.86
C SER A 110 7.19 -2.55 0.61
N ALA A 111 8.40 -2.80 0.12
CA ALA A 111 8.67 -3.77 -0.93
C ALA A 111 8.31 -5.19 -0.46
N HIS A 112 8.68 -5.56 0.77
CA HIS A 112 8.32 -6.86 1.36
C HIS A 112 6.81 -7.02 1.48
N LYS A 113 6.11 -6.02 2.02
CA LYS A 113 4.64 -6.00 2.13
C LYS A 113 3.97 -6.16 0.77
N THR A 114 4.47 -5.46 -0.24
CA THR A 114 3.94 -5.55 -1.61
C THR A 114 4.13 -6.95 -2.18
N ALA A 115 5.33 -7.52 -2.06
CA ALA A 115 5.63 -8.87 -2.56
C ALA A 115 4.79 -9.95 -1.85
N GLN A 116 4.62 -9.82 -0.53
CA GLN A 116 3.76 -10.72 0.25
C GLN A 116 2.30 -10.61 -0.21
N ALA A 117 1.76 -9.39 -0.32
CA ALA A 117 0.39 -9.18 -0.77
C ALA A 117 0.13 -9.76 -2.17
N ILE A 118 1.06 -9.57 -3.12
CA ILE A 118 0.94 -10.14 -4.46
C ILE A 118 0.93 -11.67 -4.42
N ARG A 119 1.79 -12.27 -3.60
CA ARG A 119 1.85 -13.74 -3.44
C ARG A 119 0.53 -14.28 -2.87
N ASP A 120 0.01 -13.65 -1.83
CA ASP A 120 -1.24 -14.05 -1.18
C ASP A 120 -2.42 -13.93 -2.15
N LEU A 121 -2.53 -12.82 -2.89
CA LEU A 121 -3.57 -12.61 -3.88
C LEU A 121 -3.49 -13.59 -5.06
N ASN A 122 -2.28 -13.94 -5.49
CA ASN A 122 -2.06 -14.93 -6.53
C ASN A 122 -2.47 -16.34 -6.07
N HIS A 123 -2.20 -16.71 -4.82
CA HIS A 123 -2.66 -17.96 -4.23
C HIS A 123 -4.19 -18.01 -4.07
N GLU A 124 -4.83 -16.87 -3.80
CA GLU A 124 -6.29 -16.73 -3.77
C GLU A 124 -6.93 -16.72 -5.17
N GLY A 125 -6.13 -16.61 -6.23
CA GLY A 125 -6.61 -16.51 -7.61
C GLY A 125 -7.37 -15.20 -7.90
N LEU A 126 -7.11 -14.15 -7.10
CA LEU A 126 -7.77 -12.85 -7.27
C LEU A 126 -7.04 -12.00 -8.32
N PRO A 127 -7.77 -11.28 -9.18
CA PRO A 127 -7.18 -10.24 -10.02
C PRO A 127 -6.51 -9.16 -9.15
N LEU A 128 -5.35 -8.68 -9.57
CA LEU A 128 -4.60 -7.63 -8.88
C LEU A 128 -4.74 -6.29 -9.61
N MET A 129 -5.06 -5.24 -8.86
CA MET A 129 -5.04 -3.85 -9.32
C MET A 129 -4.02 -3.03 -8.54
N VAL A 130 -3.14 -2.34 -9.26
CA VAL A 130 -2.07 -1.53 -8.68
C VAL A 130 -2.25 -0.05 -9.04
N PHE A 131 -2.50 0.79 -8.03
CA PHE A 131 -2.48 2.25 -8.15
C PHE A 131 -1.07 2.77 -7.91
N ALA A 132 -0.26 2.74 -8.97
CA ALA A 132 1.14 3.07 -8.91
C ALA A 132 1.37 4.59 -8.84
N ASN A 133 2.04 5.04 -7.78
CA ASN A 133 2.53 6.42 -7.64
C ASN A 133 3.90 6.46 -6.93
N TRP A 134 4.78 5.53 -7.29
CA TRP A 134 6.15 5.50 -6.79
C TRP A 134 7.07 6.36 -7.66
N ARG A 135 7.93 7.15 -7.01
CA ARG A 135 9.00 7.95 -7.64
C ARG A 135 10.32 7.19 -7.70
N GLY A 136 10.48 6.15 -6.88
CA GLY A 136 11.67 5.32 -6.83
C GLY A 136 11.78 4.49 -5.54
N PHE A 137 12.92 3.82 -5.39
CA PHE A 137 13.32 3.07 -4.19
C PHE A 137 14.11 3.96 -3.23
N SER A 138 14.11 3.62 -1.95
CA SER A 138 14.95 4.32 -0.98
C SER A 138 16.42 3.95 -1.16
N GLY A 139 17.25 4.93 -1.55
CA GLY A 139 18.70 4.78 -1.73
C GLY A 139 19.54 5.22 -0.54
N GLY A 140 18.96 5.38 0.66
CA GLY A 140 19.70 5.76 1.85
C GLY A 140 20.65 4.64 2.29
N GLN A 141 21.87 4.97 2.75
CA GLN A 141 22.87 3.96 3.18
C GLN A 141 22.31 2.94 4.17
N ARG A 142 21.43 3.38 5.09
CA ARG A 142 20.74 2.52 6.05
C ARG A 142 19.76 1.56 5.36
N ASP A 143 18.93 2.06 4.45
CA ASP A 143 17.93 1.25 3.76
C ASP A 143 18.60 0.24 2.83
N MET A 144 19.69 0.63 2.15
CA MET A 144 20.52 -0.28 1.34
C MET A 144 21.22 -1.35 2.20
N PHE A 145 21.63 -1.01 3.43
CA PHE A 145 22.21 -2.00 4.35
C PHE A 145 21.14 -2.97 4.87
N ASP A 146 19.95 -2.46 5.19
CA ASP A 146 18.81 -3.28 5.59
C ASP A 146 18.42 -4.23 4.43
N GLU A 147 18.45 -3.77 3.17
CA GLU A 147 18.27 -4.62 1.98
C GLU A 147 19.28 -5.78 1.91
N ALA A 148 20.55 -5.59 2.29
CA ALA A 148 21.53 -6.67 2.27
C ALA A 148 21.17 -7.85 3.20
N ARG A 149 20.35 -7.61 4.24
CA ARG A 149 19.81 -8.64 5.12
C ARG A 149 18.59 -9.35 4.54
N PHE A 150 17.80 -8.65 3.71
CA PHE A 150 16.57 -9.18 3.07
C PHE A 150 16.78 -9.64 1.61
N GLY A 151 17.92 -9.34 1.00
CA GLY A 151 18.26 -9.48 -0.42
C GLY A 151 18.45 -10.91 -0.94
N ARG A 152 17.83 -11.91 -0.32
CA ARG A 152 17.69 -13.26 -0.91
C ARG A 152 16.25 -13.75 -0.87
N VAL A 153 15.37 -13.07 -1.61
CA VAL A 153 14.25 -13.77 -2.28
C VAL A 153 14.66 -14.12 -3.70
N LYS A 154 15.87 -14.68 -3.86
CA LYS A 154 16.44 -15.09 -5.17
C LYS A 154 16.55 -16.61 -5.33
N GLY A 155 15.85 -17.38 -4.49
CA GLY A 155 15.95 -18.85 -4.46
C GLY A 155 14.71 -19.63 -4.94
N GLU A 156 13.54 -19.01 -5.06
CA GLU A 156 12.29 -19.72 -5.43
C GLU A 156 11.66 -19.26 -6.74
N TRP A 157 12.21 -18.21 -7.36
CA TRP A 157 11.72 -17.69 -8.62
C TRP A 157 12.77 -18.00 -9.67
N GLY A 158 12.51 -19.00 -10.53
CA GLY A 158 13.36 -19.41 -11.65
C GLY A 158 13.51 -18.34 -12.75
N VAL A 159 13.80 -17.10 -12.37
CA VAL A 159 14.00 -15.95 -13.23
C VAL A 159 15.47 -15.55 -13.09
N THR A 160 16.26 -15.97 -14.07
CA THR A 160 17.64 -15.53 -14.25
C THR A 160 17.66 -14.02 -14.51
N GLY A 161 18.65 -13.35 -13.92
CA GLY A 161 18.69 -11.89 -13.76
C GLY A 161 18.98 -11.07 -15.02
N GLU A 162 18.32 -11.36 -16.13
CA GLU A 162 18.43 -10.58 -17.38
C GLU A 162 17.22 -9.68 -17.67
N ASN A 163 16.12 -9.79 -16.92
CA ASN A 163 14.93 -8.96 -17.13
C ASN A 163 14.45 -8.31 -15.82
N ALA A 164 15.30 -7.47 -15.24
CA ALA A 164 14.84 -6.47 -14.27
C ALA A 164 14.69 -5.15 -15.02
N PHE A 165 13.47 -4.59 -15.00
CA PHE A 165 13.24 -3.19 -15.35
C PHE A 165 13.97 -2.27 -14.36
#